data_AF-A0A447QWA6-F1
#
_entry.id   AF-A0A447QWA6-F1
#
_cell.length_a   1.000
_cell.length_b   1.000
_cell.length_c   1.000
_cell.angle_alpha   90.00
_cell.angle_beta   90.00
_cell.angle_gamma   90.00
#
_symmetry.space_group_name_H-M   'P 1'
#
loop_
_entity.id
_entity.type
_entity.pdbx_description
1 polymer ?
#
loop_
_entity_poly.entity_id
_entity_poly.type
_entity_poly.pdbx_seq_one_letter_code
_entity_poly.pdbx_strand_id
1 'polypeptide(L)'
;MVIYSGAKAFNAPTSGFITGKKTWIAACKAQYQGIARAMKIGKENMVGLVYALENYHQGKTIVTATQLQPVAEAISAIHGLYADIEQDEAGRAIWRIRVRVNAPELGLNAQDVEAQLRGGEIAIYARKYQLHQGVLSLDPRTVAEGEMALIVARLREIAEHAAD
;
A
#
# COMPACT_ATOMS: atom_id res chain seq x y z
N MET A 1 -15.93 14.81 -21.98
CA MET A 1 -15.66 13.35 -21.88
C MET A 1 -14.63 13.18 -20.79
N VAL A 2 -14.74 12.14 -19.97
CA VAL A 2 -13.78 11.87 -18.90
C VAL A 2 -13.33 10.42 -19.00
N ILE A 3 -12.07 10.17 -18.68
CA ILE A 3 -11.43 8.86 -18.77
C ILE A 3 -10.83 8.55 -17.41
N TYR A 4 -11.11 7.37 -16.90
CA TYR A 4 -10.65 6.93 -15.58
C TYR A 4 -9.89 5.62 -15.67
N SER A 5 -8.84 5.50 -14.83
CA SER A 5 -8.22 4.21 -14.53
C SER A 5 -9.05 3.47 -13.50
N GLY A 6 -9.47 2.24 -13.81
CA GLY A 6 -10.19 1.38 -12.86
C GLY A 6 -9.31 0.97 -11.67
N ALA A 7 -8.05 0.64 -11.92
CA ALA A 7 -7.11 0.16 -10.90
C ALA A 7 -6.55 1.23 -9.94
N LYS A 8 -7.15 2.42 -9.89
CA LYS A 8 -6.75 3.50 -8.98
C LYS A 8 -7.80 3.71 -7.90
N ALA A 9 -8.60 4.76 -8.02
CA ALA A 9 -9.60 5.12 -7.02
C ALA A 9 -10.58 3.96 -6.74
N PHE A 10 -10.96 3.24 -7.80
CA PHE A 10 -11.99 2.20 -7.75
C PHE A 10 -11.50 0.84 -7.27
N ASN A 11 -10.19 0.61 -7.09
CA ASN A 11 -9.65 -0.72 -6.76
C ASN A 11 -10.09 -1.85 -7.72
N ALA A 12 -10.40 -1.52 -8.99
CA ALA A 12 -10.73 -2.54 -9.99
C ALA A 12 -9.46 -3.26 -10.51
N PRO A 13 -9.59 -4.42 -11.17
CA PRO A 13 -8.51 -4.97 -11.99
C PRO A 13 -8.04 -3.97 -13.06
N THR A 14 -6.86 -4.19 -13.63
CA THR A 14 -6.28 -3.34 -14.70
C THR A 14 -7.31 -3.07 -15.80
N SER A 15 -7.83 -1.86 -15.83
CA SER A 15 -8.94 -1.46 -16.69
C SER A 15 -9.01 0.06 -16.79
N GLY A 16 -9.77 0.55 -17.77
CA GLY A 16 -10.16 1.93 -17.87
C GLY A 16 -11.57 2.05 -18.44
N PHE A 17 -12.27 3.12 -18.09
CA PHE A 17 -13.57 3.42 -18.65
C PHE A 17 -13.67 4.87 -19.08
N ILE A 18 -14.51 5.09 -20.09
CA ILE A 18 -14.79 6.39 -20.68
C ILE A 18 -16.26 6.70 -20.39
N THR A 19 -16.52 7.90 -19.88
CA THR A 19 -17.88 8.38 -19.60
C THR A 19 -18.09 9.82 -20.08
N GLY A 20 -19.35 10.22 -20.31
CA GLY A 20 -19.72 11.55 -20.75
C GLY A 20 -20.91 11.57 -21.70
N LYS A 21 -21.03 12.64 -22.49
CA LYS A 21 -22.15 12.83 -23.44
C LYS A 21 -22.22 11.70 -24.46
N LYS A 22 -23.45 11.32 -24.84
CA LYS A 22 -23.75 10.22 -25.78
C LYS A 22 -22.97 10.32 -27.10
N THR A 23 -22.81 11.53 -27.64
CA THR A 23 -22.04 11.77 -28.88
C THR A 23 -20.59 11.31 -28.78
N TRP A 24 -19.93 11.57 -27.65
CA TRP A 24 -18.55 11.13 -27.40
C TRP A 24 -18.45 9.62 -27.22
N ILE A 25 -19.40 9.02 -26.51
CA ILE A 25 -19.45 7.56 -26.33
C ILE A 25 -19.69 6.85 -27.67
N ALA A 26 -20.55 7.40 -28.53
CA ALA A 26 -20.76 6.87 -29.87
C ALA A 26 -19.48 6.91 -30.72
N ALA A 27 -18.73 8.02 -30.66
CA ALA A 27 -17.43 8.14 -31.33
C ALA A 27 -16.40 7.12 -30.82
N CYS A 28 -16.31 6.91 -29.50
CA CYS A 28 -15.44 5.87 -28.92
C CYS A 28 -15.86 4.45 -29.34
N LYS A 29 -17.17 4.16 -29.41
CA LYS A 29 -17.67 2.85 -29.86
C LYS A 29 -17.39 2.60 -31.33
N ALA A 30 -17.44 3.62 -32.19
CA ALA A 30 -17.09 3.50 -33.60
C ALA A 30 -15.64 3.03 -33.80
N GLN A 31 -14.73 3.36 -32.87
CA GLN A 31 -13.34 2.88 -32.86
C GLN A 31 -13.21 1.37 -32.61
N TYR A 32 -14.30 0.64 -32.37
CA TYR A 32 -14.28 -0.82 -32.39
C TYR A 32 -13.86 -1.38 -33.77
N GLN A 33 -14.12 -0.64 -34.84
CA GLN A 33 -13.59 -0.96 -36.18
C GLN A 33 -12.13 -0.49 -36.38
N GLY A 34 -11.53 0.12 -35.36
CA GLY A 34 -10.15 0.61 -35.35
C GLY A 34 -9.41 0.18 -34.08
N ILE A 35 -8.69 1.11 -33.45
CA ILE A 35 -7.78 0.82 -32.32
C ILE A 35 -8.47 0.19 -31.10
N ALA A 36 -9.77 0.48 -30.87
CA ALA A 36 -10.44 0.01 -29.66
C ALA A 36 -10.62 -1.52 -29.64
N ARG A 37 -10.55 -2.21 -30.78
CA ARG A 37 -10.60 -3.68 -30.80
C ARG A 37 -9.37 -4.32 -30.18
N ALA A 38 -8.20 -3.75 -30.45
CA ALA A 38 -6.93 -4.20 -29.87
C ALA A 38 -6.82 -3.81 -28.39
N MET A 39 -7.39 -2.66 -28.02
CA MET A 39 -7.39 -2.17 -26.63
C MET A 39 -8.51 -2.78 -25.76
N LYS A 40 -9.31 -3.71 -26.30
CA LYS A 40 -10.42 -4.33 -25.56
C LYS A 40 -9.89 -5.21 -24.43
N ILE A 41 -10.29 -4.91 -23.20
CA ILE A 41 -9.95 -5.69 -22.01
C ILE A 41 -10.68 -7.05 -21.97
N GLY A 42 -10.13 -7.99 -21.20
CA GLY A 42 -10.71 -9.32 -20.95
C GLY A 42 -12.05 -9.28 -20.21
N LYS A 43 -12.78 -10.40 -20.21
CA LYS A 43 -14.11 -10.49 -19.57
C LYS A 43 -14.01 -10.34 -18.05
N GLU A 44 -12.96 -10.90 -17.48
CA GLU A 44 -12.61 -10.86 -16.07
C GLU A 44 -12.41 -9.41 -15.62
N ASN A 45 -11.65 -8.62 -16.38
CA ASN A 45 -11.44 -7.20 -16.10
C ASN A 45 -12.73 -6.38 -16.24
N MET A 46 -13.60 -6.71 -17.21
CA MET A 46 -14.90 -6.04 -17.36
C MET A 46 -15.81 -6.31 -16.14
N VAL A 47 -15.96 -7.57 -15.75
CA VAL A 47 -16.79 -7.97 -14.59
C VAL A 47 -16.21 -7.37 -13.31
N GLY A 48 -14.89 -7.46 -13.10
CA GLY A 48 -14.23 -6.88 -11.93
C GLY A 48 -14.36 -5.35 -11.86
N LEU A 49 -14.34 -4.65 -13.01
CA LEU A 49 -14.58 -3.21 -13.05
C LEU A 49 -16.02 -2.86 -12.67
N VAL A 50 -17.01 -3.58 -13.19
CA VAL A 50 -18.42 -3.35 -12.84
C VAL A 50 -18.63 -3.57 -11.36
N TYR A 51 -18.15 -4.70 -10.82
CA TYR A 51 -18.23 -5.01 -9.40
C TYR A 51 -17.55 -3.94 -8.52
N ALA A 52 -16.35 -3.50 -8.89
CA ALA A 52 -15.63 -2.46 -8.18
C ALA A 52 -16.38 -1.10 -8.19
N LEU A 53 -17.01 -0.74 -9.31
CA LEU A 53 -17.84 0.46 -9.42
C LEU A 53 -19.11 0.37 -8.58
N GLU A 54 -19.76 -0.79 -8.55
CA GLU A 54 -20.94 -1.05 -7.71
C GLU A 54 -20.60 -0.92 -6.22
N ASN A 55 -19.45 -1.41 -5.78
CA ASN A 55 -19.02 -1.33 -4.38
C ASN A 55 -18.36 0.00 -4.02
N TYR A 56 -18.06 0.87 -4.99
CA TYR A 56 -17.32 2.11 -4.76
C TYR A 56 -17.99 3.05 -3.74
N HIS A 57 -19.34 3.04 -3.67
CA HIS A 57 -20.10 3.89 -2.76
C HIS A 57 -19.98 3.48 -1.29
N GLN A 58 -19.51 2.25 -1.00
CA GLN A 58 -19.39 1.75 0.38
C GLN A 58 -18.29 2.48 1.17
N GLY A 59 -17.50 3.32 0.51
CA GLY A 59 -16.39 4.05 1.10
C GLY A 59 -15.20 3.15 1.39
N LYS A 60 -14.04 3.76 1.64
CA LYS A 60 -12.88 3.05 2.16
C LYS A 60 -12.81 3.29 3.66
N THR A 61 -12.63 2.22 4.45
CA THR A 61 -12.30 2.37 5.86
C THR A 61 -11.01 3.15 5.98
N ILE A 62 -11.08 4.32 6.60
CA ILE A 62 -9.91 5.15 6.86
C ILE A 62 -9.31 4.65 8.17
N VAL A 63 -8.12 4.06 8.08
CA VAL A 63 -7.34 3.72 9.27
C VAL A 63 -6.94 5.02 9.96
N THR A 64 -7.31 5.14 11.23
CA THR A 64 -7.02 6.30 12.08
C THR A 64 -5.67 6.15 12.78
N ALA A 65 -5.08 7.25 13.22
CA ALA A 65 -3.85 7.21 14.04
C ALA A 65 -4.03 6.34 15.29
N THR A 66 -5.15 6.47 15.99
CA THR A 66 -5.43 5.68 17.22
C THR A 66 -5.43 4.17 16.97
N GLN A 67 -5.89 3.73 15.79
CA GLN A 67 -5.86 2.30 15.44
C GLN A 67 -4.45 1.77 15.17
N LEU A 68 -3.49 2.64 14.84
CA LEU A 68 -2.09 2.25 14.63
C LEU A 68 -1.27 2.26 15.91
N GLN A 69 -1.76 2.92 16.97
CA GLN A 69 -1.03 3.09 18.22
C GLN A 69 -0.57 1.76 18.85
N PRO A 70 -1.40 0.70 18.93
CA PRO A 70 -0.95 -0.58 19.48
C PRO A 70 0.18 -1.22 18.68
N VAL A 71 0.19 -1.02 17.36
CA VAL A 71 1.23 -1.57 16.47
C VAL A 71 2.54 -0.78 16.63
N ALA A 72 2.47 0.55 16.72
CA ALA A 72 3.64 1.39 16.97
C ALA A 72 4.28 1.07 18.34
N GLU A 73 3.46 0.84 19.37
CA GLU A 73 3.93 0.42 20.70
C GLU A 73 4.58 -0.98 20.65
N ALA A 74 3.96 -1.93 19.96
CA ALA A 74 4.51 -3.27 19.81
C ALA A 74 5.87 -3.29 19.08
N ILE A 75 6.05 -2.41 18.09
CA ILE A 75 7.35 -2.23 17.41
C ILE A 75 8.37 -1.57 18.34
N SER A 76 7.97 -0.54 19.09
CA SER A 76 8.85 0.17 20.03
C SER A 76 9.27 -0.69 21.23
N ALA A 77 8.59 -1.80 21.49
CA ALA A 77 8.97 -2.79 22.48
C ALA A 77 10.07 -3.75 21.99
N ILE A 78 10.45 -3.69 20.71
CA ILE A 78 11.54 -4.49 20.13
C ILE A 78 12.85 -3.74 20.36
N HIS A 79 13.87 -4.46 20.85
CA HIS A 79 15.20 -3.88 21.09
C HIS A 79 15.75 -3.19 19.84
N GLY A 80 16.32 -1.99 19.99
CA GLY A 80 16.92 -1.23 18.90
C GLY A 80 15.93 -0.63 17.89
N LEU A 81 14.62 -0.74 18.10
CA LEU A 81 13.59 -0.15 17.25
C LEU A 81 12.76 0.89 18.01
N TYR A 82 12.43 1.99 17.34
CA TYR A 82 11.51 3.00 17.82
C TYR A 82 10.46 3.29 16.75
N ALA A 83 9.18 3.37 17.11
CA ALA A 83 8.13 3.67 16.16
C ALA A 83 7.19 4.79 16.62
N ASP A 84 6.88 5.69 15.70
CA ASP A 84 5.93 6.79 15.85
C ASP A 84 4.93 6.82 14.69
N ILE A 85 3.81 7.53 14.88
CA ILE A 85 2.78 7.68 13.84
C ILE A 85 2.95 9.02 13.15
N GLU A 86 3.05 8.99 11.83
CA GLU A 86 3.13 10.18 10.99
C GLU A 86 1.88 10.32 10.10
N GLN A 87 1.45 11.57 9.91
CA GLN A 87 0.50 11.91 8.86
C GLN A 87 1.24 12.07 7.53
N ASP A 88 0.57 11.74 6.43
CA ASP A 88 1.07 12.01 5.09
C ASP A 88 1.39 13.49 4.86
N GLU A 89 2.54 13.73 4.22
CA GLU A 89 3.14 15.05 3.97
C GLU A 89 2.19 16.04 3.25
N ALA A 90 1.23 15.55 2.47
CA ALA A 90 0.27 16.39 1.77
C ALA A 90 -0.97 16.74 2.62
N GLY A 91 -0.96 16.46 3.93
CA GLY A 91 -2.05 16.74 4.86
C GLY A 91 -3.28 15.84 4.68
N ARG A 92 -3.18 14.79 3.87
CA ARG A 92 -4.26 13.82 3.68
C ARG A 92 -4.45 13.02 4.96
N ALA A 93 -5.67 12.53 5.21
CA ALA A 93 -5.98 11.61 6.32
C ALA A 93 -5.42 10.20 6.05
N ILE A 94 -4.10 10.13 5.84
CA ILE A 94 -3.34 8.91 5.63
C ILE A 94 -2.29 8.89 6.74
N TRP A 95 -2.34 7.85 7.56
CA TRP A 95 -1.46 7.67 8.71
C TRP A 95 -0.52 6.49 8.45
N ARG A 96 0.73 6.62 8.87
CA ARG A 96 1.78 5.59 8.69
C ARG A 96 2.52 5.39 10.00
N ILE A 97 3.08 4.21 10.16
CA ILE A 97 4.01 3.93 11.26
C ILE A 97 5.41 4.16 10.72
N ARG A 98 6.11 5.13 11.27
CA ARG A 98 7.52 5.39 11.00
C ARG A 98 8.32 4.57 11.99
N VAL A 99 9.27 3.78 11.51
CA VAL A 99 10.15 2.93 12.31
C VAL A 99 11.59 3.44 12.13
N ARG A 100 12.18 3.88 13.24
CA ARG A 100 13.59 4.27 13.34
C ARG A 100 14.40 3.12 13.90
N VAL A 101 15.47 2.79 13.21
CA VAL A 101 16.42 1.76 13.60
C VAL A 101 17.59 2.41 14.33
N ASN A 102 17.81 2.02 15.58
CA ASN A 102 18.97 2.43 16.36
C ASN A 102 20.11 1.43 16.10
N ALA A 103 20.94 1.70 15.10
CA ALA A 103 21.99 0.78 14.69
C ALA A 103 23.01 0.43 15.80
N PRO A 104 23.45 1.38 16.66
CA PRO A 104 24.28 1.04 17.83
C PRO A 104 23.66 0.05 18.81
N GLU A 105 22.33 0.07 18.99
CA GLU A 105 21.64 -0.88 19.87
C GLU A 105 21.34 -2.19 19.15
N LEU A 106 20.81 -2.12 17.93
CA LEU A 106 20.36 -3.29 17.18
C LEU A 106 21.50 -4.11 16.56
N GLY A 107 22.66 -3.51 16.31
CA GLY A 107 23.74 -4.11 15.50
C GLY A 107 23.47 -4.12 13.99
N LEU A 108 22.28 -3.69 13.56
CA LEU A 108 21.88 -3.56 12.16
C LEU A 108 21.45 -2.14 11.83
N ASN A 109 21.77 -1.66 10.62
CA ASN A 109 21.21 -0.40 10.14
C ASN A 109 19.85 -0.62 9.45
N ALA A 110 19.14 0.47 9.16
CA ALA A 110 17.81 0.36 8.54
C ALA A 110 17.81 -0.31 7.16
N GLN A 111 18.89 -0.21 6.38
CA GLN A 111 19.01 -0.88 5.08
C GLN A 111 19.11 -2.39 5.27
N ASP A 112 19.83 -2.86 6.29
CA ASP A 112 19.94 -4.28 6.61
C ASP A 112 18.59 -4.84 7.05
N VAL A 113 17.90 -4.13 7.96
CA VAL A 113 16.54 -4.49 8.41
C VAL A 113 15.58 -4.56 7.22
N GLU A 114 15.58 -3.56 6.35
CA GLU A 114 14.73 -3.57 5.15
C GLU A 114 15.08 -4.71 4.19
N ALA A 115 16.36 -4.98 3.98
CA ALA A 115 16.79 -6.08 3.12
C ALA A 115 16.32 -7.44 3.67
N GLN A 116 16.37 -7.63 4.99
CA GLN A 116 15.88 -8.84 5.66
C GLN A 116 14.37 -8.97 5.70
N LEU A 117 13.64 -7.85 5.78
CA LEU A 117 12.18 -7.82 5.60
C LEU A 117 11.80 -8.26 4.18
N ARG A 118 12.50 -7.75 3.17
CA ARG A 118 12.24 -8.07 1.76
C ARG A 118 12.68 -9.48 1.39
N GLY A 119 13.75 -9.99 2.01
CA GLY A 119 14.35 -11.30 1.73
C GLY A 119 13.81 -12.45 2.58
N GLY A 120 12.86 -12.20 3.48
CA GLY A 120 12.21 -13.25 4.27
C GLY A 120 11.31 -14.17 3.43
N GLU A 121 10.81 -15.23 4.06
CA GLU A 121 9.84 -16.16 3.44
C GLU A 121 8.60 -15.40 2.91
N ILE A 122 8.10 -14.46 3.71
CA ILE A 122 7.13 -13.46 3.29
C ILE A 122 7.89 -12.17 3.00
N ALA A 123 7.91 -11.75 1.73
CA ALA A 123 8.57 -10.52 1.33
C ALA A 123 7.76 -9.29 1.77
N ILE A 124 8.29 -8.54 2.74
CA ILE A 124 7.68 -7.30 3.25
C ILE A 124 8.37 -6.09 2.65
N TYR A 125 7.62 -5.27 1.91
CA TYR A 125 8.12 -4.06 1.27
C TYR A 125 7.72 -2.81 2.05
N ALA A 126 8.67 -2.23 2.78
CA ALA A 126 8.48 -0.96 3.47
C ALA A 126 8.72 0.26 2.55
N ARG A 127 8.22 1.43 2.97
CA ARG A 127 8.55 2.71 2.33
C ARG A 127 9.96 3.13 2.72
N LYS A 128 10.81 3.40 1.72
CA LYS A 128 12.26 3.63 1.88
C LYS A 128 12.72 5.08 1.74
N TYR A 129 11.81 6.05 1.75
CA TYR A 129 12.14 7.45 1.43
C TYR A 129 13.20 8.06 2.37
N GLN A 130 13.23 7.62 3.62
CA GLN A 130 14.18 8.05 4.64
C GLN A 130 15.13 6.94 5.08
N LEU A 131 15.31 5.89 4.26
CA LEU A 131 16.10 4.71 4.64
C LEU A 131 17.56 5.06 4.96
N HIS A 132 18.12 6.01 4.21
CA HIS A 132 19.46 6.56 4.44
C HIS A 132 19.59 7.34 5.77
N GLN A 133 18.47 7.74 6.38
CA GLN A 133 18.41 8.41 7.69
C GLN A 133 18.10 7.42 8.83
N GLY A 134 18.14 6.11 8.56
CA GLY A 134 17.84 5.08 9.55
C GLY A 134 16.33 4.85 9.74
N VAL A 135 15.48 5.28 8.80
CA VAL A 135 14.03 5.24 8.95
C VAL A 135 13.33 4.53 7.79
N LEU A 136 12.39 3.65 8.12
CA LEU A 136 11.46 3.03 7.17
C LEU A 136 10.02 3.27 7.63
N SER A 137 9.07 3.36 6.69
CA SER A 137 7.64 3.55 7.04
C SER A 137 6.78 2.38 6.61
N LEU A 138 5.79 2.03 7.41
CA LEU A 138 4.75 1.05 7.14
C LEU A 138 3.44 1.78 6.82
N ASP A 139 2.89 1.55 5.61
CA ASP A 139 1.62 2.14 5.17
C ASP A 139 0.49 1.10 5.33
N PRO A 140 -0.46 1.30 6.26
CA PRO A 140 -1.47 0.30 6.59
C PRO A 140 -2.53 0.13 5.48
N ARG A 141 -2.60 1.03 4.49
CA ARG A 141 -3.67 1.01 3.47
C ARG A 141 -3.56 -0.17 2.50
N THR A 142 -2.38 -0.78 2.42
CA THR A 142 -2.11 -1.94 1.56
C THR A 142 -1.95 -3.22 2.37
N VAL A 143 -2.35 -3.20 3.64
CA VAL A 143 -2.14 -4.28 4.59
C VAL A 143 -3.50 -4.81 4.99
N ALA A 144 -3.70 -6.12 4.82
CA ALA A 144 -4.91 -6.80 5.21
C ALA A 144 -5.01 -6.96 6.73
N GLU A 145 -6.21 -7.29 7.20
CA GLU A 145 -6.42 -7.58 8.62
C GLU A 145 -5.49 -8.71 9.09
N GLY A 146 -4.81 -8.51 10.22
CA GLY A 146 -3.85 -9.45 10.78
C GLY A 146 -2.43 -9.36 10.20
N GLU A 147 -2.22 -8.81 9.01
CA GLU A 147 -0.88 -8.74 8.40
C GLU A 147 0.08 -7.80 9.13
N MET A 148 -0.43 -6.79 9.86
CA MET A 148 0.44 -5.98 10.73
C MET A 148 1.10 -6.81 11.84
N ALA A 149 0.39 -7.79 12.40
CA ALA A 149 0.97 -8.66 13.42
C ALA A 149 2.12 -9.50 12.86
N LEU A 150 2.01 -9.95 11.61
CA LEU A 150 3.09 -10.65 10.89
C LEU A 150 4.31 -9.75 10.70
N ILE A 151 4.10 -8.48 10.36
CA ILE A 151 5.20 -7.52 10.20
C ILE A 151 5.91 -7.27 11.54
N VAL A 152 5.16 -7.10 12.63
CA VAL A 152 5.74 -6.96 13.98
C VAL A 152 6.53 -8.20 14.38
N ALA A 153 5.98 -9.40 14.16
CA ALA A 153 6.66 -10.66 14.44
C ALA A 153 7.98 -10.76 13.65
N ARG A 154 7.95 -10.43 12.35
CA ARG A 154 9.14 -10.47 11.52
C ARG A 154 10.22 -9.47 11.95
N LEU A 155 9.83 -8.26 12.35
CA LEU A 155 10.77 -7.28 12.91
C LEU A 155 11.43 -7.78 14.19
N ARG A 156 10.68 -8.49 15.03
CA ARG A 156 11.19 -9.09 16.26
C ARG A 156 12.21 -10.19 15.97
N GLU A 157 11.90 -11.10 15.05
CA GLU A 157 12.84 -12.14 14.61
C GLU A 157 14.16 -11.56 14.07
N ILE A 158 14.08 -10.47 13.29
CA ILE A 158 15.28 -9.79 12.77
C ILE A 158 16.11 -9.21 13.91
N ALA A 159 15.47 -8.63 14.92
CA ALA A 159 16.16 -8.06 16.08
C ALA A 159 16.78 -9.12 16.99
N GLU A 160 16.08 -10.24 17.20
CA GLU A 160 16.58 -11.36 17.99
C GLU A 160 17.83 -12.00 17.35
N HIS A 161 17.81 -12.27 16.04
CA HIS A 161 18.99 -12.79 15.34
C HIS A 161 20.16 -11.81 15.24
N ALA A 162 19.93 -10.52 15.40
CA ALA A 162 21.00 -9.51 15.40
C ALA A 162 21.73 -9.44 16.75
N ALA A 163 21.09 -9.92 17.82
CA ALA A 163 21.66 -9.96 19.17
C ALA A 163 22.53 -11.20 19.43
N ASP A 164 22.45 -12.21 18.56
CA ASP A 164 23.28 -13.41 18.54
C ASP A 164 24.67 -13.15 17.89
#